data_AF-A0A6J0PJ95-F1
#
_entry.id   AF-A0A6J0PJ95-F1
#
_cell.length_a   1.000
_cell.length_b   1.000
_cell.length_c   1.000
_cell.angle_alpha   90.00
_cell.angle_beta   90.00
_cell.angle_gamma   90.00
#
_symmetry.space_group_name_H-M   'P 1'
#
loop_
_entity.id
_entity.type
_entity.pdbx_description
1 polymer ?
#
loop_
_entity_poly.entity_id
_entity_poly.type
_entity_poly.pdbx_seq_one_letter_code
_entity_poly.pdbx_strand_id
1 'polypeptide(L)'
;MREGERIIVECNQLDQPIKKAACLLTSFLETVARRPQLCPLGYAKWNDMLPTYKVKLLRVIENKFVLPPSTHDFVMKSLNHKWKEYRAQLKRDYMRQGMTEEEVVRNCPPDVPPHQWMELVHY
;
A
#
# COMPACT_ATOMS: atom_id res chain seq x y z
N MET A 1 6.49 0.58 -21.79
CA MET A 1 5.13 1.11 -21.98
C MET A 1 5.29 2.52 -22.48
N ARG A 2 4.59 2.88 -23.56
CA ARG A 2 4.65 4.25 -24.10
C ARG A 2 3.82 5.18 -23.21
N GLU A 3 4.16 6.44 -23.17
CA GLU A 3 3.41 7.47 -22.43
C GLU A 3 1.96 7.50 -22.95
N GLY A 4 0.98 7.28 -22.05
CA GLY A 4 -0.45 7.24 -22.39
C GLY A 4 -1.09 5.86 -22.54
N GLU A 5 -0.33 4.76 -22.60
CA GLU A 5 -0.87 3.41 -22.70
C GLU A 5 -1.27 2.85 -21.31
N ARG A 6 -2.58 2.71 -21.07
CA ARG A 6 -3.13 2.16 -19.81
C ARG A 6 -3.61 0.73 -19.99
N ILE A 7 -3.49 -0.08 -18.95
CA ILE A 7 -3.89 -1.49 -18.93
C ILE A 7 -5.38 -1.57 -18.61
N ILE A 8 -6.19 -2.11 -19.53
CA ILE A 8 -7.61 -2.35 -19.27
C ILE A 8 -7.75 -3.54 -18.31
N VAL A 9 -8.48 -3.34 -17.22
CA VAL A 9 -8.77 -4.40 -16.25
C VAL A 9 -10.16 -4.94 -16.52
N GLU A 10 -10.20 -6.11 -17.15
CA GLU A 10 -11.43 -6.89 -17.26
C GLU A 10 -11.88 -7.38 -15.89
N CYS A 11 -13.19 -7.32 -15.64
CA CYS A 11 -13.79 -7.74 -14.38
C CYS A 11 -14.88 -8.79 -14.60
N ASN A 12 -15.12 -9.64 -13.60
CA ASN A 12 -16.25 -10.56 -13.58
C ASN A 12 -17.55 -9.83 -13.15
N GLN A 13 -18.65 -10.57 -13.07
CA GLN A 13 -19.97 -10.04 -12.66
C GLN A 13 -20.02 -9.52 -11.21
N LEU A 14 -18.97 -9.77 -10.41
CA LEU A 14 -18.82 -9.29 -9.03
C LEU A 14 -17.80 -8.15 -8.92
N ASP A 15 -17.46 -7.51 -10.05
CA ASP A 15 -16.48 -6.42 -10.14
C ASP A 15 -15.07 -6.80 -9.65
N GLN A 16 -14.72 -8.10 -9.74
CA GLN A 16 -13.38 -8.57 -9.42
C GLN A 16 -12.52 -8.64 -10.68
N PRO A 17 -11.30 -8.06 -10.66
CA PRO A 17 -10.35 -8.18 -11.74
C PRO A 17 -10.05 -9.64 -12.10
N ILE A 18 -10.00 -9.96 -13.40
CA ILE A 18 -9.69 -11.31 -13.90
C ILE A 18 -8.47 -11.33 -14.84
N LYS A 19 -7.99 -12.53 -15.16
CA LYS A 19 -6.92 -12.82 -16.14
C LYS A 19 -5.58 -12.14 -15.79
N LYS A 20 -4.72 -11.95 -16.80
CA LYS A 20 -3.38 -11.36 -16.66
C LYS A 20 -3.42 -9.93 -16.11
N ALA A 21 -4.45 -9.15 -16.44
CA ALA A 21 -4.61 -7.79 -15.93
C ALA A 21 -4.78 -7.76 -14.39
N ALA A 22 -5.50 -8.74 -13.82
CA ALA A 22 -5.64 -8.88 -12.37
C ALA A 22 -4.31 -9.15 -11.65
N CYS A 23 -3.46 -10.02 -12.21
CA CYS A 23 -2.13 -10.29 -11.66
C CYS A 23 -1.25 -9.04 -11.69
N LEU A 24 -1.27 -8.31 -12.81
CA LEU A 24 -0.52 -7.06 -12.97
C LEU A 24 -1.00 -5.97 -12.02
N LEU A 25 -2.32 -5.82 -11.87
CA LEU A 25 -2.92 -4.90 -10.90
C LEU A 25 -2.48 -5.26 -9.49
N THR A 26 -2.61 -6.53 -9.09
CA THR A 26 -2.25 -7.00 -7.74
C THR A 26 -0.78 -6.71 -7.40
N SER A 27 0.13 -6.98 -8.35
CA SER A 27 1.57 -6.72 -8.19
C SER A 27 1.86 -5.22 -8.08
N PHE A 28 1.14 -4.41 -8.85
CA PHE A 28 1.25 -2.96 -8.77
C PHE A 28 0.72 -2.42 -7.44
N LEU A 29 -0.43 -2.90 -6.96
CA LEU A 29 -0.98 -2.51 -5.66
C LEU A 29 -0.03 -2.85 -4.52
N GLU A 30 0.67 -3.99 -4.60
CA GLU A 30 1.70 -4.34 -3.62
C GLU A 30 2.87 -3.36 -3.64
N THR A 31 3.34 -2.97 -4.83
CA THR A 31 4.39 -1.96 -4.98
C THR A 31 3.94 -0.61 -4.41
N VAL A 32 2.68 -0.23 -4.62
CA VAL A 32 2.10 1.02 -4.11
C VAL A 32 1.93 0.98 -2.60
N ALA A 33 1.46 -0.14 -2.04
CA ALA A 33 1.24 -0.29 -0.59
C ALA A 33 2.54 -0.15 0.23
N ARG A 34 3.69 -0.48 -0.38
CA ARG A 34 5.02 -0.38 0.23
C ARG A 34 5.66 1.00 0.12
N ARG A 35 4.94 2.01 -0.40
CA ARG A 35 5.46 3.38 -0.62
C ARG A 35 4.96 4.33 0.49
N PRO A 36 5.79 4.73 1.48
CA PRO A 36 5.37 5.55 2.62
C PRO A 36 4.80 6.94 2.25
N GLN A 37 5.12 7.44 1.06
CA GLN A 37 4.61 8.70 0.49
C GLN A 37 3.19 8.60 -0.10
N LEU A 38 2.70 7.37 -0.29
CA LEU A 38 1.34 7.07 -0.77
C LEU A 38 0.52 6.37 0.32
N CYS A 39 1.14 5.47 1.06
CA CYS A 39 0.55 4.73 2.18
C CYS A 39 1.40 4.94 3.44
N PRO A 40 1.19 6.04 4.18
CA PRO A 40 1.99 6.33 5.36
C PRO A 40 1.86 5.23 6.43
N LEU A 41 2.97 4.94 7.10
CA LEU A 41 3.07 3.83 8.06
C LEU A 41 2.72 4.24 9.50
N GLY A 42 2.76 5.55 9.79
CA GLY A 42 2.52 6.09 11.13
C GLY A 42 1.05 6.15 11.58
N TYR A 43 0.10 5.87 10.69
CA TYR A 43 -1.30 5.75 11.09
C TYR A 43 -1.56 4.40 11.77
N ALA A 44 -2.23 4.43 12.92
CA ALA A 44 -2.71 3.25 13.62
C ALA A 44 -3.57 2.36 12.72
N LYS A 45 -4.63 2.93 12.13
CA LYS A 45 -5.58 2.21 11.27
C LYS A 45 -5.66 2.84 9.89
N TRP A 46 -5.98 2.02 8.89
CA TRP A 46 -6.17 2.46 7.50
C TRP A 46 -7.25 3.54 7.36
N ASN A 47 -8.28 3.48 8.21
CA ASN A 47 -9.39 4.42 8.17
C ASN A 47 -9.04 5.79 8.77
N ASP A 48 -7.96 5.88 9.54
CA ASP A 48 -7.50 7.12 10.15
C ASP A 48 -6.69 7.97 9.16
N MET A 49 -6.21 7.37 8.06
CA MET A 49 -5.51 8.10 6.99
C MET A 49 -6.42 9.16 6.38
N LEU A 50 -5.85 10.36 6.18
CA LEU A 50 -6.54 11.46 5.53
C LEU A 50 -7.13 11.02 4.17
N PRO A 51 -8.37 11.43 3.84
CA PRO A 51 -9.01 11.07 2.57
C PRO A 51 -8.17 11.42 1.33
N THR A 52 -7.33 12.45 1.41
CA THR A 52 -6.41 12.88 0.35
C THR A 52 -5.44 11.78 -0.08
N TYR A 53 -5.00 10.90 0.84
CA TYR A 53 -4.17 9.75 0.49
C TYR A 53 -4.93 8.76 -0.39
N LYS A 54 -6.19 8.45 -0.06
CA LYS A 54 -7.03 7.52 -0.82
C LYS A 54 -7.33 8.05 -2.23
N VAL A 55 -7.60 9.36 -2.35
CA VAL A 55 -7.76 10.04 -3.64
C VAL A 55 -6.48 9.98 -4.47
N LYS A 56 -5.32 10.28 -3.86
CA LYS A 56 -4.01 10.20 -4.52
C LYS A 56 -3.69 8.78 -4.97
N LEU A 57 -4.03 7.77 -4.16
CA LEU A 57 -3.85 6.35 -4.49
C LEU A 57 -4.68 5.95 -5.70
N LEU A 58 -5.98 6.28 -5.75
CA LEU A 58 -6.81 6.01 -6.93
C LEU A 58 -6.21 6.63 -8.18
N ARG A 59 -5.83 7.91 -8.12
CA ARG A 59 -5.21 8.59 -9.26
C ARG A 59 -3.93 7.91 -9.75
N VAL A 60 -3.06 7.47 -8.84
CA VAL A 60 -1.83 6.73 -9.19
C VAL A 60 -2.14 5.42 -9.90
N ILE A 61 -3.21 4.73 -9.48
CA ILE A 61 -3.63 3.45 -10.07
C ILE A 61 -4.29 3.68 -11.43
N GLU A 62 -5.22 4.64 -11.52
CA GLU A 62 -5.95 5.00 -12.74
C GLU A 62 -5.05 5.62 -13.83
N ASN A 63 -3.89 6.16 -13.46
CA ASN A 63 -2.87 6.58 -14.41
C ASN A 63 -2.25 5.39 -15.16
N LYS A 64 -2.29 4.19 -14.59
CA LYS A 64 -1.71 2.96 -15.17
C LYS A 64 -2.76 1.95 -15.63
N PHE A 65 -3.92 1.93 -14.99
CA PHE A 65 -5.00 0.98 -15.24
C PHE A 65 -6.29 1.71 -15.60
N VAL A 66 -7.05 1.16 -16.55
CA VAL A 66 -8.45 1.55 -16.77
C VAL A 66 -9.30 0.63 -15.90
N LEU A 67 -9.88 1.20 -14.85
CA LEU A 67 -10.69 0.50 -13.85
C LEU A 67 -12.16 0.91 -13.99
N PRO A 68 -13.11 -0.03 -13.97
CA PRO A 68 -14.51 0.30 -13.74
C PRO A 68 -14.67 0.92 -12.34
N PRO A 69 -15.49 1.99 -12.17
CA PRO A 69 -15.69 2.63 -10.86
C PRO A 69 -16.15 1.69 -9.74
N SER A 70 -16.91 0.64 -10.09
CA SER A 70 -17.36 -0.39 -9.17
C SER A 70 -16.22 -1.17 -8.49
N THR A 71 -15.02 -1.18 -9.10
CA THR A 71 -13.85 -1.88 -8.56
C THR A 71 -13.10 -1.10 -7.49
N HIS A 72 -13.44 0.17 -7.24
CA HIS A 72 -12.69 1.02 -6.32
C HIS A 72 -12.67 0.47 -4.89
N ASP A 73 -13.78 -0.09 -4.44
CA ASP A 73 -13.88 -0.73 -3.12
C ASP A 73 -12.97 -1.96 -3.01
N PHE A 74 -12.89 -2.77 -4.07
CA PHE A 74 -11.96 -3.90 -4.13
C PHE A 74 -10.52 -3.44 -4.04
N VAL A 75 -10.15 -2.42 -4.83
CA VAL A 75 -8.80 -1.84 -4.85
C VAL A 75 -8.41 -1.31 -3.48
N MET A 76 -9.32 -0.57 -2.82
CA MET A 76 -9.08 -0.02 -1.48
C MET A 76 -8.92 -1.11 -0.41
N LYS A 77 -9.75 -2.15 -0.45
CA LYS A 77 -9.63 -3.31 0.45
C LYS A 77 -8.30 -4.05 0.25
N SER A 78 -7.89 -4.24 -1.01
CA SER A 78 -6.63 -4.88 -1.36
C SER A 78 -5.42 -4.06 -0.87
N LEU A 79 -5.42 -2.75 -1.06
CA LEU A 79 -4.38 -1.85 -0.55
C LEU A 79 -4.30 -1.86 0.98
N ASN A 80 -5.44 -1.81 1.67
CA ASN A 80 -5.49 -1.89 3.13
C ASN A 80 -4.85 -3.18 3.65
N HIS A 81 -5.19 -4.32 3.05
CA HIS A 81 -4.61 -5.60 3.41
C HIS A 81 -3.09 -5.61 3.20
N LYS A 82 -2.62 -5.24 2.01
CA LYS A 82 -1.18 -5.21 1.68
C LYS A 82 -0.38 -4.22 2.53
N TRP A 83 -0.97 -3.08 2.88
CA TRP A 83 -0.36 -2.10 3.78
C TRP A 83 -0.18 -2.67 5.19
N LYS A 84 -1.18 -3.39 5.72
CA LYS A 84 -1.07 -4.09 7.01
C LYS A 84 -0.02 -5.19 6.97
N GLU A 85 0.01 -5.98 5.90
CA GLU A 85 1.03 -7.03 5.71
C GLU A 85 2.44 -6.44 5.68
N TYR A 86 2.64 -5.33 4.96
CA TYR A 86 3.92 -4.65 4.89
C TYR A 86 4.35 -4.08 6.25
N ARG A 87 3.44 -3.44 6.99
CA ARG A 87 3.71 -2.98 8.37
C ARG A 87 4.13 -4.14 9.28
N ALA A 88 3.40 -5.26 9.22
CA ALA A 88 3.75 -6.44 9.99
C ALA A 88 5.11 -7.03 9.57
N GLN A 89 5.41 -7.05 8.27
CA GLN A 89 6.70 -7.49 7.76
C GLN A 89 7.85 -6.62 8.29
N LEU A 90 7.71 -5.29 8.23
CA LEU A 90 8.72 -4.38 8.77
C LEU A 90 8.98 -4.63 10.25
N LYS A 91 7.91 -4.81 11.05
CA LYS A 91 8.07 -5.14 12.47
C LYS A 91 8.83 -6.45 12.66
N ARG A 92 8.49 -7.50 11.91
CA ARG A 92 9.20 -8.79 11.99
C ARG A 92 10.68 -8.69 11.64
N ASP A 93 11.01 -7.91 10.61
CA ASP A 93 12.38 -7.85 10.08
C ASP A 93 13.30 -6.97 10.93
N TYR A 94 12.75 -5.89 11.52
CA TYR A 94 13.53 -4.84 12.17
C TYR A 94 13.32 -4.75 13.69
N MET A 95 12.27 -5.36 14.25
CA MET A 95 12.06 -5.48 15.71
C MET A 95 12.46 -6.88 16.18
N ARG A 96 13.73 -7.05 16.58
CA ARG A 96 14.22 -8.33 17.11
C ARG A 96 13.92 -8.45 18.59
N GLN A 97 13.73 -9.69 19.05
CA GLN A 97 13.58 -9.96 20.48
C GLN A 97 14.80 -9.46 21.26
N GLY A 98 14.55 -8.77 22.37
CA GLY A 98 15.60 -8.23 23.24
C GLY A 98 16.08 -6.82 22.88
N MET A 99 15.62 -6.22 21.77
CA MET A 99 15.89 -4.81 21.49
C MET A 99 15.03 -3.89 22.37
N THR A 100 15.64 -2.82 22.86
CA THR A 100 14.94 -1.67 23.45
C THR A 100 14.21 -0.86 22.38
N GLU A 101 13.22 -0.06 22.77
CA GLU A 101 12.48 0.80 21.85
C GLU A 101 13.41 1.76 21.10
N GLU A 102 14.38 2.35 21.79
CA GLU A 102 15.36 3.26 21.20
C GLU A 102 16.27 2.55 20.19
N GLU A 103 16.64 1.29 20.45
CA GLU A 103 17.39 0.48 19.48
C GLU A 103 16.56 0.16 18.23
N VAL A 104 15.28 -0.17 18.41
CA VAL A 104 14.36 -0.41 17.29
C VAL A 104 14.18 0.85 16.46
N VAL A 105 13.96 2.01 17.08
CA VAL A 105 13.82 3.30 16.37
C VAL A 105 15.09 3.65 15.60
N ARG A 106 16.28 3.38 16.18
CA ARG A 106 17.56 3.54 15.48
C ARG A 106 17.74 2.56 14.32
N ASN A 107 17.17 1.36 14.42
CA ASN A 107 17.17 0.33 13.36
C ASN A 107 16.13 0.60 12.27
N CYS A 108 16.09 1.82 11.74
CA CYS A 108 15.13 2.21 10.71
C CYS A 108 15.47 1.56 9.35
N PRO A 109 14.49 0.95 8.66
CA PRO A 109 14.67 0.49 7.28
C PRO A 109 15.07 1.63 6.34
N PRO A 110 15.93 1.39 5.34
CA PRO A 110 16.45 2.45 4.45
C PRO A 110 15.38 3.11 3.59
N ASP A 111 14.34 2.37 3.19
CA ASP A 111 13.26 2.86 2.33
C ASP A 111 12.09 3.48 3.12
N VAL A 112 12.22 3.58 4.45
CA VAL A 112 11.17 4.11 5.33
C VAL A 112 11.61 5.45 5.93
N PRO A 113 10.79 6.51 5.83
CA PRO A 113 11.08 7.77 6.50
C PRO A 113 11.17 7.57 8.03
N PRO A 114 12.23 8.08 8.70
CA PRO A 114 12.46 7.81 10.13
C PRO A 114 11.28 8.20 11.05
N HIS A 115 10.60 9.31 10.77
CA HIS A 115 9.44 9.72 11.56
C HIS A 115 8.29 8.70 11.48
N GLN A 116 8.02 8.14 10.29
CA GLN A 116 6.97 7.13 10.14
C GLN A 116 7.37 5.78 10.74
N TRP A 117 8.66 5.46 10.73
CA TRP A 117 9.17 4.27 11.43
C TRP A 117 8.97 4.40 12.94
N MET A 118 9.38 5.53 13.51
CA MET A 118 9.18 5.82 14.93
C MET A 118 7.70 5.73 15.33
N GLU A 119 6.80 6.37 14.56
CA GLU A 119 5.35 6.26 14.76
C GLU A 119 4.83 4.82 14.66
N LEU A 120 5.38 4.01 13.75
CA LEU A 120 5.01 2.61 13.60
C LEU A 120 5.47 1.73 14.77
N VAL A 121 6.63 2.04 15.35
CA VAL A 121 7.21 1.30 16.48
C VAL A 121 6.43 1.57 17.77
N HIS A 122 6.01 2.81 17.99
CA HIS A 122 5.27 3.21 19.21
C HIS A 122 3.82 2.72 19.27
N TYR A 123 3.25 2.27 18.14
CA TYR A 123 1.89 1.72 18.05
C TYR A 123 1.89 0.19 18.07
#